data_AF-F2LSS0-F1
#
_entry.id   AF-F2LSS0-F1
#
_cell.length_a   1.000
_cell.length_b   1.000
_cell.length_c   1.000
_cell.angle_alpha   90.00
_cell.angle_beta   90.00
_cell.angle_gamma   90.00
#
_symmetry.space_group_name_H-M   'P 1'
#
loop_
_entity.id
_entity.type
_entity.pdbx_description
1 polymer ?
#
loop_
_entity_poly.entity_id
_entity_poly.type
_entity_poly.pdbx_seq_one_letter_code
_entity_poly.pdbx_strand_id
1 'polypeptide(L)'
;MRKPKKVSRSLSLPRQMGGADRSFAIANGTLTALLCYSSTSPIYLVVGVVVHWVLRWLSSSDPWWKEVLVVYNRYPDVHEPLPTADVAARFRRPYGFDQELPL
;
A
#
# COMPACT_ATOMS: atom_id res chain seq x y z
N MET A 1 0.00 30.44 18.96
CA MET A 1 0.98 29.63 18.21
C MET A 1 0.70 28.15 18.46
N ARG A 2 0.36 27.35 17.43
CA ARG A 2 0.19 25.90 17.58
C ARG A 2 1.57 25.25 17.76
N LYS A 3 1.76 24.48 18.83
CA LYS A 3 3.01 23.73 19.04
C LYS A 3 3.14 22.64 17.96
N PRO A 4 4.30 22.46 17.31
CA PRO A 4 4.51 21.36 16.39
C PRO A 4 4.40 20.04 17.16
N LYS A 5 3.40 19.21 16.82
CA LYS A 5 3.31 17.83 17.33
C LYS A 5 4.39 17.00 16.66
N LYS A 6 5.26 16.35 17.44
CA LYS A 6 6.20 15.35 16.92
C LYS A 6 5.37 14.16 16.41
N VAL A 7 5.24 14.04 15.10
CA VAL A 7 4.65 12.85 14.46
C VAL A 7 5.77 11.84 14.27
N SER A 8 5.54 10.60 14.71
CA SER A 8 6.50 9.51 14.50
C SER A 8 6.69 9.27 13.00
N ARG A 9 7.94 9.12 12.55
CA ARG A 9 8.28 8.81 11.16
C ARG A 9 7.60 7.51 10.68
N SER A 10 7.30 6.58 11.58
CA SER A 10 6.56 5.35 11.28
C SER A 10 5.10 5.58 10.87
N LEU A 11 4.51 6.72 11.26
CA LEU A 11 3.14 7.11 10.89
C LEU A 11 3.08 7.92 9.59
N SER A 12 4.23 8.43 9.12
CA SER A 12 4.31 9.24 7.90
C SER A 12 4.88 8.49 6.70
N LEU A 13 5.38 7.27 6.89
CA LEU A 13 5.96 6.45 5.82
C LEU A 13 4.97 5.36 5.37
N PRO A 14 5.06 4.92 4.10
CA PRO A 14 4.28 3.79 3.60
C PRO A 14 4.44 2.57 4.50
N ARG A 15 3.33 1.89 4.80
CA ARG A 15 3.35 0.65 5.61
C ARG A 15 3.92 -0.46 4.74
N GLN A 16 5.04 -1.04 5.16
CA GLN A 16 5.71 -2.13 4.46
C GLN A 16 5.48 -3.49 5.16
N MET A 17 5.46 -4.56 4.39
CA MET A 17 5.47 -5.96 4.83
C MET A 17 6.62 -6.68 4.12
N GLY A 18 7.56 -7.25 4.89
CA GLY A 18 8.71 -7.95 4.31
C GLY A 18 9.67 -7.05 3.50
N GLY A 19 9.54 -5.73 3.59
CA GLY A 19 10.32 -4.76 2.83
C GLY A 19 9.70 -4.35 1.48
N ALA A 20 8.53 -4.89 1.13
CA ALA A 20 7.68 -4.39 0.05
C ALA A 20 6.49 -3.62 0.66
N ASP A 21 5.83 -2.75 -0.10
CA ASP A 21 4.60 -2.09 0.37
C ASP A 21 3.51 -3.10 0.70
N ARG A 22 2.77 -2.84 1.78
CA ARG A 22 1.77 -3.74 2.34
C ARG A 22 0.73 -4.17 1.31
N SER A 23 0.20 -3.24 0.51
CA SER A 23 -0.81 -3.55 -0.51
C SER A 23 -0.31 -4.52 -1.56
N PHE A 24 0.89 -4.26 -2.12
CA PHE A 24 1.52 -5.12 -3.12
C PHE A 24 1.96 -6.47 -2.54
N ALA A 25 2.44 -6.49 -1.29
CA ALA A 25 2.77 -7.73 -0.58
C ALA A 25 1.53 -8.62 -0.42
N ILE A 26 0.39 -8.04 -0.01
CA ILE A 26 -0.87 -8.76 0.12
C ILE A 26 -1.34 -9.26 -1.25
N ALA A 27 -1.37 -8.40 -2.27
CA ALA A 27 -1.79 -8.78 -3.63
C ALA A 27 -0.93 -9.90 -4.23
N ASN A 28 0.39 -9.85 -4.02
CA ASN A 28 1.29 -10.92 -4.46
C ASN A 28 1.03 -12.22 -3.71
N GLY A 29 0.84 -12.15 -2.38
CA GLY A 29 0.53 -13.33 -1.56
C GLY A 29 -0.79 -13.98 -1.95
N THR A 30 -1.84 -13.19 -2.18
CA THR A 30 -3.16 -13.69 -2.59
C THR A 30 -3.11 -14.29 -3.99
N LEU A 31 -2.44 -13.63 -4.95
CA LEU A 31 -2.29 -14.15 -6.31
C LEU A 31 -1.47 -15.45 -6.32
N THR A 32 -0.39 -15.51 -5.54
CA THR A 32 0.43 -16.71 -5.40
C THR A 32 -0.39 -17.87 -4.83
N ALA A 33 -1.18 -17.61 -3.79
CA ALA A 33 -2.06 -18.63 -3.20
C ALA A 33 -3.13 -19.12 -4.20
N LEU A 34 -3.76 -18.20 -4.94
CA LEU A 34 -4.73 -18.52 -5.99
C LEU A 34 -4.13 -19.38 -7.11
N LEU A 35 -2.94 -19.03 -7.59
CA LEU A 35 -2.25 -19.78 -8.64
C LEU A 35 -1.82 -21.16 -8.15
N CYS A 36 -1.28 -21.26 -6.94
CA CYS A 36 -0.91 -22.54 -6.34
C CYS A 36 -2.13 -23.45 -6.15
N TYR A 37 -3.27 -22.88 -5.73
CA TYR A 37 -4.53 -23.60 -5.59
C TYR A 37 -5.08 -24.05 -6.94
N SER A 38 -5.18 -23.14 -7.92
CA SER A 38 -5.76 -23.42 -9.23
C SER A 38 -4.96 -24.42 -10.07
N SER A 39 -3.64 -24.40 -9.94
CA SER A 39 -2.76 -25.27 -10.72
C SER A 39 -2.35 -26.54 -9.98
N THR A 40 -2.62 -26.63 -8.66
CA THR A 40 -2.11 -27.70 -7.78
C THR A 40 -0.60 -27.92 -7.90
N SER A 41 0.15 -26.90 -8.33
CA SER A 41 1.60 -26.96 -8.53
C SER A 41 2.32 -26.04 -7.56
N PRO A 42 3.34 -26.52 -6.84
CA PRO A 42 4.11 -25.70 -5.90
C PRO A 42 5.06 -24.72 -6.60
N ILE A 43 5.24 -24.82 -7.93
CA ILE A 43 6.13 -23.94 -8.70
C ILE A 43 5.76 -22.46 -8.52
N TYR A 44 4.47 -22.17 -8.39
CA TYR A 44 4.00 -20.80 -8.20
C TYR A 44 4.43 -20.17 -6.88
N LEU A 45 4.78 -20.97 -5.86
CA LEU A 45 5.40 -20.44 -4.64
C LEU A 45 6.78 -19.83 -4.94
N VAL A 46 7.58 -20.49 -5.79
CA VAL A 46 8.89 -19.96 -6.20
C VAL A 46 8.71 -18.66 -6.98
N VAL A 47 7.76 -18.63 -7.93
CA VAL A 47 7.42 -17.43 -8.67
C VAL A 47 6.98 -16.30 -7.73
N GLY A 48 6.10 -16.60 -6.78
CA GLY A 48 5.61 -15.65 -5.80
C GLY A 48 6.73 -15.07 -4.92
N VAL A 49 7.69 -15.90 -4.51
CA VAL A 49 8.88 -15.46 -3.76
C VAL A 49 9.77 -14.55 -4.61
N VAL A 50 10.03 -14.91 -5.87
CA VAL A 50 10.83 -14.09 -6.79
C VAL A 50 10.17 -12.73 -7.02
N VAL A 51 8.86 -12.70 -7.29
CA VAL A 51 8.11 -11.46 -7.45
C VAL A 51 8.13 -10.62 -6.17
N HIS A 52 7.96 -11.25 -5.00
CA HIS A 52 8.05 -10.53 -3.73
C HIS A 52 9.44 -9.94 -3.48
N TRP A 53 10.50 -10.65 -3.85
CA TRP A 53 11.87 -10.17 -3.75
C TRP A 53 12.13 -8.98 -4.67
N VAL A 54 11.62 -9.01 -5.91
CA VAL A 54 11.69 -7.87 -6.84
C VAL A 54 10.91 -6.67 -6.29
N LEU A 55 9.71 -6.86 -5.75
CA LEU A 55 8.92 -5.80 -5.12
C LEU A 55 9.67 -5.17 -3.94
N ARG A 56 10.32 -5.99 -3.12
CA ARG A 56 11.20 -5.52 -2.03
C ARG A 56 12.39 -4.72 -2.58
N TRP A 57 13.02 -5.19 -3.67
CA TRP A 57 14.15 -4.50 -4.28
C TRP A 57 13.75 -3.13 -4.84
N LEU A 58 12.63 -3.05 -5.56
CA LEU A 58 12.07 -1.78 -6.05
C LEU A 58 11.75 -0.83 -4.90
N SER A 59 11.10 -1.33 -3.85
CA SER A 59 10.75 -0.55 -2.65
C SER A 59 11.96 -0.05 -1.86
N SER A 60 13.14 -0.66 -2.01
CA SER A 60 14.36 -0.28 -1.30
C SER A 60 15.34 0.54 -2.14
N SER A 61 15.45 0.22 -3.43
CA SER A 61 16.53 0.72 -4.30
C SER A 61 16.08 1.86 -5.21
N ASP A 62 14.81 1.89 -5.64
CA ASP A 62 14.34 2.86 -6.61
C ASP A 62 13.70 4.10 -5.93
N PRO A 63 14.31 5.29 -6.05
CA PRO A 63 13.75 6.53 -5.51
C PRO A 63 12.44 6.94 -6.17
N TRP A 64 12.29 6.70 -7.47
CA TRP A 64 11.09 7.06 -8.23
C TRP A 64 9.92 6.17 -7.83
N TRP A 65 10.14 4.86 -7.69
CA TRP A 65 9.14 3.93 -7.19
C TRP A 65 8.61 4.35 -5.81
N LYS A 66 9.50 4.74 -4.89
CA LYS A 66 9.11 5.27 -3.57
C LYS A 66 8.27 6.54 -3.67
N GLU A 67 8.62 7.45 -4.58
CA GLU A 67 7.88 8.69 -4.75
C GLU A 67 6.47 8.44 -5.26
N VAL A 68 6.29 7.56 -6.26
CA VAL A 68 4.99 7.11 -6.74
C VAL A 68 4.16 6.51 -5.60
N LEU A 69 4.75 5.61 -4.81
CA LEU A 69 4.07 4.96 -3.68
C LEU A 69 3.72 5.93 -2.55
N VAL A 70 4.57 6.92 -2.28
CA VAL A 70 4.31 7.96 -1.29
C VAL A 70 3.19 8.86 -1.77
N VAL A 71 3.17 9.27 -3.04
CA VAL A 71 2.08 10.07 -3.62
C VAL A 71 0.76 9.30 -3.57
N TYR A 72 0.75 8.02 -3.98
CA TYR A 72 -0.44 7.17 -3.91
C TYR A 72 -0.92 6.93 -2.47
N ASN A 73 -0.02 6.71 -1.51
CA ASN A 73 -0.40 6.55 -0.10
C ASN A 73 -0.77 7.86 0.59
N ARG A 74 -0.28 9.01 0.10
CA ARG A 74 -0.54 10.33 0.68
C ARG A 74 -1.85 10.93 0.20
N TYR A 75 -2.26 10.58 -1.01
CA TYR A 75 -3.53 10.98 -1.59
C TYR A 75 -4.40 9.77 -1.98
N PRO A 76 -4.68 8.84 -1.04
CA PRO A 76 -5.52 7.69 -1.35
C PRO A 76 -6.96 8.11 -1.65
N ASP A 77 -7.37 9.28 -1.17
CA ASP A 77 -8.65 9.96 -1.42
C ASP A 77 -8.71 10.63 -2.80
N VAL A 78 -7.61 11.21 -3.29
CA VAL A 78 -7.58 11.88 -4.61
C VAL A 78 -7.31 10.90 -5.74
N HIS A 79 -6.57 9.82 -5.47
CA HIS A 79 -6.20 8.77 -6.40
C HIS A 79 -6.90 7.44 -6.07
N GLU A 80 -8.23 7.38 -6.14
CA GLU A 80 -8.92 6.11 -6.33
C GLU A 80 -8.97 5.80 -7.85
N PRO A 81 -8.25 4.78 -8.35
CA PRO A 81 -8.22 4.46 -9.77
C PRO A 81 -9.46 3.67 -10.26
N LEU A 82 -10.38 3.32 -9.35
CA LEU A 82 -11.59 2.59 -9.72
C LEU A 82 -12.69 3.56 -10.17
N PRO A 83 -13.34 3.33 -11.33
CA PRO A 83 -14.48 4.15 -11.78
C PRO A 83 -15.70 4.08 -10.85
N THR A 84 -15.71 3.14 -9.90
CA THR A 84 -16.73 2.94 -8.87
C THR A 84 -16.45 3.67 -7.56
N ALA A 85 -15.36 4.44 -7.50
CA ALA A 85 -15.03 5.32 -6.38
C ALA A 85 -16.12 6.39 -6.23
N ASP A 86 -16.85 6.32 -5.12
CA ASP A 86 -17.88 7.29 -4.76
C ASP A 86 -17.24 8.68 -4.66
N VAL A 87 -17.72 9.67 -5.41
CA VAL A 87 -17.13 11.03 -5.46
C VAL A 87 -17.05 11.66 -4.06
N ALA A 88 -17.88 11.19 -3.12
CA ALA A 88 -17.87 11.56 -1.71
C ALA A 88 -16.64 11.06 -0.92
N ALA A 89 -15.99 9.97 -1.34
CA ALA A 89 -14.75 9.48 -0.73
C ALA A 89 -13.56 10.41 -1.00
N ARG A 90 -13.60 11.16 -2.11
CA ARG A 90 -12.57 12.13 -2.53
C ARG A 90 -12.28 13.26 -1.55
N PHE A 91 -13.22 13.54 -0.64
CA PHE A 91 -13.11 14.60 0.37
C PHE A 91 -13.13 14.07 1.80
N ARG A 92 -13.20 12.75 2.00
CA ARG A 92 -13.13 12.18 3.35
C ARG A 92 -11.68 12.22 3.83
N ARG A 93 -11.48 12.81 5.00
CA ARG A 93 -10.17 12.79 5.69
C ARG A 93 -9.72 11.34 5.89
N PRO A 94 -8.41 11.06 5.90
CA PRO A 94 -7.89 9.70 6.12
C PRO A 94 -8.44 9.06 7.39
N TYR A 95 -8.59 7.74 7.38
CA TYR A 95 -9.07 6.98 8.55
C TYR A 95 -8.21 7.28 9.79
N GLY A 96 -8.84 7.74 10.88
CA GLY A 96 -8.17 8.19 12.11
C GLY A 96 -7.76 9.67 12.16
N PHE A 97 -7.99 10.46 11.10
CA PHE A 97 -7.86 11.93 11.12
C PHE A 97 -9.24 12.60 11.24
N ASP A 98 -9.75 12.65 12.47
CA ASP A 98 -10.97 13.42 12.81
C ASP A 98 -12.25 12.99 12.07
N GLN A 99 -12.30 11.77 11.51
CA GLN A 99 -13.50 11.23 10.85
C GLN A 99 -14.68 10.99 11.82
N GLU A 100 -14.41 10.87 13.12
CA GLU A 100 -15.42 10.58 14.15
C GLU A 100 -15.90 11.82 14.91
N LEU A 101 -15.43 13.03 14.54
CA LEU A 101 -15.93 14.25 15.17
C LEU A 101 -17.36 14.52 14.71
N PRO A 102 -18.32 14.72 15.64
CA PRO A 102 -19.65 15.19 15.26
C PRO A 102 -19.54 16.56 14.58
N LEU A 103 -20.37 16.76 13.56
CA LEU A 103 -20.47 17.99 12.76
C LEU A 103 -20.62 19.24 13.63
#